data_AF-A0AAD9YG07-F1
#
_entry.id   AF-A0AAD9YG07-F1
#
_cell.length_a   1.000
_cell.length_b   1.000
_cell.length_c   1.000
_cell.angle_alpha   90.00
_cell.angle_beta   90.00
_cell.angle_gamma   90.00
#
_symmetry.space_group_name_H-M   'P 1'
#
loop_
_entity.id
_entity.type
_entity.pdbx_description
1 polymer ?
#
loop_
_entity_poly.entity_id
_entity_poly.type
_entity_poly.pdbx_seq_one_letter_code
_entity_poly.pdbx_strand_id
1 'polypeptide(L)'
;MVRLSLTTILAAAGMAQALASGNCTGVNAISTKCASKETAHTRDFFYVGGRYIETATGNVTVDQLYVEKLVPVSAGRARRRGVAAAKPMVFFHGGGTSGVTWLNTPDNRPGWASYFLQQGHTVYLVDVAAVGRSSENNLDNFTMIAGTAAEGIQRGFTVPEVYNTYPQAYLHTQWPGTGLKGDPTFEQFAKTIIPLTRSWEPQEYALRASGCELLSLLGEKAYLVSHSIGARAPILLSNDCPQYIAANINLEGTTIPFWSYNITLGGTPTNPWGLTNTPIDYDPPISSADELETVVVGNETLALRSCHMQKVPARKLPKIASVPYLMVTGEASVHITYDHCLVNYLKQVGGSPEWIKLGEIGIKGNGHFMHIEKNSLEIAEVVNDWILEKEGQ
;
A
#
# COMPACT_ATOMS: atom_id res chain seq x y z
N MET A 1 11.42 0.72 -54.33
CA MET A 1 11.58 1.95 -53.51
C MET A 1 10.38 2.08 -52.59
N VAL A 2 10.51 1.67 -51.34
CA VAL A 2 9.46 1.83 -50.32
C VAL A 2 9.54 3.27 -49.82
N ARG A 3 8.50 4.08 -50.10
CA ARG A 3 8.36 5.43 -49.54
C ARG A 3 8.05 5.29 -48.05
N LEU A 4 9.06 5.46 -47.19
CA LEU A 4 8.80 5.76 -45.77
C LEU A 4 8.12 7.13 -45.69
N SER A 5 7.00 7.19 -44.96
CA SER A 5 6.26 8.42 -44.73
C SER A 5 7.10 9.40 -43.89
N LEU A 6 7.05 10.70 -44.23
CA LEU A 6 7.77 11.77 -43.51
C LEU A 6 7.44 11.76 -42.00
N THR A 7 6.24 11.31 -41.61
CA THR A 7 5.78 11.17 -40.23
C THR A 7 6.60 10.15 -39.41
N THR A 8 7.07 9.07 -40.03
CA THR A 8 7.89 8.04 -39.36
C THR A 8 9.31 8.55 -39.08
N ILE A 9 9.81 9.46 -39.93
CA ILE A 9 11.14 10.06 -39.81
C ILE A 9 11.18 11.10 -38.68
N LEU A 10 10.10 11.87 -38.48
CA LEU A 10 9.98 12.82 -37.36
C LEU A 10 9.85 12.12 -35.99
N ALA A 11 9.12 11.00 -35.91
CA ALA A 11 9.03 10.21 -34.68
C ALA A 11 10.39 9.56 -34.30
N ALA A 12 11.13 9.06 -35.30
CA ALA A 12 12.47 8.51 -35.11
C ALA A 12 13.50 9.60 -34.75
N ALA A 13 13.38 10.81 -35.32
CA ALA A 13 14.25 11.94 -34.99
C ALA A 13 14.04 12.44 -33.55
N GLY A 14 12.79 12.48 -33.06
CA GLY A 14 12.48 12.82 -31.66
C GLY A 14 13.04 11.80 -30.66
N MET A 15 12.97 10.50 -30.97
CA MET A 15 13.61 9.45 -30.18
C MET A 15 15.15 9.52 -30.21
N ALA A 16 15.75 9.87 -31.35
CA ALA A 16 17.21 9.98 -31.50
C ALA A 16 17.79 11.22 -30.79
N GLN A 17 17.08 12.35 -30.78
CA GLN A 17 17.51 13.55 -30.06
C GLN A 17 17.35 13.44 -28.53
N ALA A 18 16.37 12.69 -28.04
CA ALA A 18 16.20 12.43 -26.60
C ALA A 18 17.33 11.56 -25.99
N LEU A 19 17.87 10.61 -26.77
CA LEU A 19 18.97 9.73 -26.35
C LEU A 19 20.32 10.44 -26.16
N ALA A 20 20.44 11.69 -26.58
CA ALA A 20 21.65 12.51 -26.39
C ALA A 20 21.68 13.27 -25.06
N SER A 21 20.55 13.35 -24.33
CA SER A 21 20.40 14.24 -23.18
C SER A 21 20.91 13.69 -21.84
N GLY A 22 21.27 12.40 -21.76
CA GLY A 22 21.72 11.77 -20.50
C GLY A 22 20.66 11.75 -19.38
N ASN A 23 19.42 12.20 -19.66
CA ASN A 23 18.36 12.30 -18.67
C ASN A 23 17.56 11.00 -18.58
N CYS A 24 17.89 10.18 -17.57
CA CYS A 24 17.33 8.85 -17.33
C CYS A 24 16.08 8.89 -16.44
N THR A 25 15.02 9.52 -16.93
CA THR A 25 13.73 9.67 -16.25
C THR A 25 12.58 9.07 -17.05
N GLY A 26 11.58 8.55 -16.35
CA GLY A 26 10.37 7.97 -16.95
C GLY A 26 10.68 6.95 -18.05
N VAL A 27 9.99 7.06 -19.20
CA VAL A 27 10.14 6.15 -20.36
C VAL A 27 11.57 6.03 -20.88
N ASN A 28 12.42 7.04 -20.70
CA ASN A 28 13.79 7.04 -21.21
C ASN A 28 14.74 6.18 -20.38
N ALA A 29 14.37 5.89 -19.12
CA ALA A 29 15.18 5.13 -18.19
C ALA A 29 15.44 3.68 -18.62
N ILE A 30 14.60 3.12 -19.50
CA ILE A 30 14.74 1.76 -20.03
C ILE A 30 15.96 1.64 -20.97
N SER A 31 16.46 2.78 -21.50
CA SER A 31 17.61 2.79 -22.38
C SER A 31 18.82 2.11 -21.73
N THR A 32 19.53 1.26 -22.47
CA THR A 32 20.79 0.63 -21.99
C THR A 32 21.90 1.65 -21.69
N LYS A 33 21.72 2.89 -22.12
CA LYS A 33 22.60 4.02 -21.78
C LYS A 33 22.33 4.60 -20.39
N CYS A 34 21.23 4.20 -19.74
CA CYS A 34 20.86 4.65 -18.42
C CYS A 34 21.43 3.75 -17.34
N ALA A 35 22.17 4.35 -16.41
CA ALA A 35 22.61 3.68 -15.20
C ALA A 35 21.46 3.57 -14.20
N SER A 36 21.34 2.40 -13.56
CA SER A 36 20.38 2.20 -12.48
C SER A 36 20.73 3.06 -11.27
N LYS A 37 19.71 3.67 -10.64
CA LYS A 37 19.82 4.35 -9.36
C LYS A 37 19.40 3.47 -8.18
N GLU A 38 19.14 2.19 -8.45
CA GLU A 38 18.75 1.22 -7.42
C GLU A 38 19.90 0.88 -6.48
N THR A 39 19.55 0.62 -5.22
CA THR A 39 20.48 0.10 -4.22
C THR A 39 20.96 -1.29 -4.61
N ALA A 40 22.27 -1.58 -4.53
CA ALA A 40 22.78 -2.91 -4.86
C ALA A 40 22.24 -3.98 -3.88
N HIS A 41 21.57 -4.99 -4.42
CA HIS A 41 20.94 -6.07 -3.66
C HIS A 41 20.94 -7.40 -4.44
N THR A 42 20.70 -8.50 -3.73
CA THR A 42 20.31 -9.78 -4.35
C THR A 42 18.80 -9.91 -4.36
N ARG A 43 18.26 -10.50 -5.42
CA ARG A 43 16.83 -10.72 -5.60
C ARG A 43 16.53 -12.22 -5.60
N ASP A 44 15.67 -12.64 -4.69
CA ASP A 44 15.03 -13.95 -4.66
C ASP A 44 13.51 -13.78 -4.83
N PHE A 45 12.81 -14.87 -5.09
CA PHE A 45 11.34 -14.88 -4.99
C PHE A 45 10.86 -16.27 -4.55
N PHE A 46 9.67 -16.31 -3.98
CA PHE A 46 8.99 -17.55 -3.64
C PHE A 46 7.47 -17.32 -3.60
N TYR A 47 6.73 -18.43 -3.59
CA TYR A 47 5.31 -18.43 -3.23
C TYR A 47 5.17 -19.02 -1.84
N VAL A 48 4.20 -18.53 -1.07
CA VAL A 48 3.91 -18.99 0.29
C VAL A 48 2.42 -19.25 0.47
N GLY A 49 2.13 -20.25 1.28
CA GLY A 49 0.79 -20.78 1.51
C GLY A 49 0.13 -21.31 0.24
N GLY A 50 -1.17 -21.06 0.14
CA GLY A 50 -2.04 -21.65 -0.87
C GLY A 50 -2.55 -23.03 -0.49
N ARG A 51 -3.61 -23.46 -1.18
CA ARG A 51 -4.28 -24.75 -0.98
C ARG A 51 -4.76 -25.32 -2.30
N TYR A 52 -5.12 -26.60 -2.30
CA TYR A 52 -5.74 -27.23 -3.46
C TYR A 52 -7.26 -27.04 -3.46
N ILE A 53 -7.82 -26.82 -4.66
CA ILE A 53 -9.24 -27.05 -4.97
C ILE A 53 -9.36 -28.11 -6.05
N GLU A 54 -10.42 -28.91 -5.98
CA GLU A 54 -10.75 -29.88 -7.03
C GLU A 54 -11.43 -29.16 -8.19
N THR A 55 -11.02 -29.49 -9.41
CA THR A 55 -11.61 -29.01 -10.67
C THR A 55 -11.90 -30.20 -11.59
N ALA A 56 -12.59 -29.94 -12.70
CA ALA A 56 -12.87 -30.98 -13.70
C ALA A 56 -11.62 -31.67 -14.27
N THR A 57 -10.44 -31.03 -14.20
CA THR A 57 -9.17 -31.57 -14.70
C THR A 57 -8.21 -32.03 -13.59
N GLY A 58 -8.66 -32.02 -12.33
CA GLY A 58 -7.87 -32.38 -11.14
C GLY A 58 -7.66 -31.21 -10.18
N ASN A 59 -6.74 -31.37 -9.24
CA ASN A 59 -6.49 -30.36 -8.21
C ASN A 59 -5.61 -29.23 -8.74
N VAL A 60 -6.02 -27.97 -8.49
CA VAL A 60 -5.23 -26.77 -8.79
C VAL A 60 -4.95 -25.98 -7.52
N THR A 61 -3.83 -25.27 -7.48
CA THR A 61 -3.44 -24.41 -6.35
C THR A 61 -4.11 -23.04 -6.44
N VAL A 62 -4.61 -22.55 -5.31
CA VAL A 62 -5.28 -21.26 -5.12
C VAL A 62 -4.77 -20.56 -3.85
N ASP A 63 -5.08 -19.28 -3.67
CA ASP A 63 -4.86 -18.52 -2.43
C ASP A 63 -3.36 -18.30 -2.05
N GLN A 64 -2.41 -18.65 -2.91
CA GLN A 64 -0.97 -18.44 -2.68
C GLN A 64 -0.56 -16.97 -2.80
N LEU A 65 0.46 -16.56 -2.03
CA LEU A 65 1.06 -15.23 -2.13
C LEU A 65 2.41 -15.31 -2.82
N TYR A 66 2.59 -14.52 -3.87
CA TYR A 66 3.89 -14.20 -4.44
C TYR A 66 4.63 -13.22 -3.53
N VAL A 67 5.90 -13.53 -3.25
CA VAL A 67 6.79 -12.68 -2.46
C VAL A 67 8.10 -12.49 -3.19
N GLU A 68 8.46 -11.24 -3.43
CA GLU A 68 9.77 -10.84 -3.95
C GLU A 68 10.66 -10.37 -2.80
N LYS A 69 11.81 -10.99 -2.64
CA LYS A 69 12.74 -10.72 -1.53
C LYS A 69 13.98 -10.02 -2.06
N LEU A 70 14.26 -8.84 -1.52
CA LEU A 70 15.42 -8.02 -1.84
C LEU A 70 16.31 -7.93 -0.61
N VAL A 71 17.57 -8.36 -0.73
CA VAL A 71 18.55 -8.35 0.37
C VAL A 71 19.69 -7.39 0.03
N PRO A 72 19.95 -6.35 0.83
CA PRO A 72 20.99 -5.38 0.49
C PRO A 72 22.37 -6.04 0.63
N VAL A 73 23.29 -5.72 -0.29
CA VAL A 73 24.64 -6.31 -0.28
C VAL A 73 25.39 -5.98 1.04
N SER A 74 25.06 -4.87 1.68
CA SER A 74 25.57 -4.46 2.98
C SER A 74 25.18 -5.42 4.11
N ALA A 75 24.01 -6.08 4.07
CA ALA A 75 23.55 -7.00 5.11
C ALA A 75 24.48 -8.21 5.26
N GLY A 76 24.99 -8.75 4.15
CA GLY A 76 25.98 -9.82 4.17
C GLY A 76 27.30 -9.41 4.84
N ARG A 77 27.68 -8.12 4.78
CA ARG A 77 28.87 -7.57 5.46
C ARG A 77 28.62 -7.31 6.93
N ALA A 78 27.44 -6.80 7.29
CA ALA A 78 27.04 -6.55 8.67
C ALA A 78 26.98 -7.84 9.49
N ARG A 79 26.35 -8.90 8.95
CA ARG A 79 26.28 -10.22 9.59
C ARG A 79 27.67 -10.83 9.83
N ARG A 80 28.59 -10.71 8.88
CA ARG A 80 30.00 -11.16 9.04
C ARG A 80 30.77 -10.39 10.11
N ARG A 81 30.33 -9.18 10.46
CA ARG A 81 30.93 -8.32 11.48
C ARG A 81 30.25 -8.40 12.84
N GLY A 82 29.25 -9.29 13.00
CA GLY A 82 28.53 -9.47 14.27
C GLY A 82 27.62 -8.29 14.64
N VAL A 83 27.27 -7.43 13.67
CA VAL A 83 26.29 -6.35 13.89
C VAL A 83 24.89 -6.93 13.75
N ALA A 84 24.00 -6.60 14.67
CA ALA A 84 22.58 -6.98 14.59
C ALA A 84 22.00 -6.52 13.26
N ALA A 85 21.29 -7.41 12.56
CA ALA A 85 20.62 -7.05 11.32
C ALA A 85 19.42 -6.15 11.62
N ALA A 86 19.16 -5.17 10.76
CA ALA A 86 17.91 -4.42 10.80
C ALA A 86 16.74 -5.38 10.53
N LYS A 87 15.63 -5.23 11.26
CA LYS A 87 14.46 -6.12 11.13
C LYS A 87 13.94 -6.11 9.68
N PRO A 88 13.39 -7.22 9.16
CA PRO A 88 12.81 -7.27 7.83
C PRO A 88 11.58 -6.38 7.72
N MET A 89 11.31 -5.94 6.50
CA MET A 89 10.14 -5.13 6.16
C MET A 89 9.31 -5.83 5.10
N VAL A 90 8.01 -5.98 5.34
CA VAL A 90 7.06 -6.60 4.41
C VAL A 90 6.11 -5.53 3.90
N PHE A 91 6.05 -5.36 2.58
CA PHE A 91 5.31 -4.31 1.91
C PHE A 91 4.05 -4.87 1.23
N PHE A 92 2.90 -4.29 1.57
CA PHE A 92 1.58 -4.63 1.02
C PHE A 92 1.03 -3.46 0.20
N HIS A 93 0.89 -3.67 -1.12
CA HIS A 93 0.45 -2.64 -2.05
C HIS A 93 -1.03 -2.24 -1.88
N GLY A 94 -1.37 -1.06 -2.40
CA GLY A 94 -2.74 -0.55 -2.48
C GLY A 94 -3.59 -1.17 -3.60
N GLY A 95 -4.81 -0.66 -3.72
CA GLY A 95 -5.80 -1.17 -4.66
C GLY A 95 -5.45 -0.82 -6.10
N GLY A 96 -5.64 -1.78 -7.00
CA GLY A 96 -5.40 -1.59 -8.43
C GLY A 96 -3.92 -1.44 -8.78
N THR A 97 -2.98 -1.86 -7.93
CA THR A 97 -1.55 -1.95 -8.22
C THR A 97 -1.01 -3.27 -7.66
N SER A 98 0.28 -3.53 -7.75
CA SER A 98 0.95 -4.69 -7.14
C SER A 98 2.19 -4.22 -6.35
N GLY A 99 3.01 -5.14 -5.84
CA GLY A 99 4.28 -4.85 -5.17
C GLY A 99 5.23 -3.94 -5.96
N VAL A 100 5.00 -3.77 -7.27
CA VAL A 100 5.74 -2.81 -8.12
C VAL A 100 5.65 -1.37 -7.62
N THR A 101 4.61 -0.98 -6.89
CA THR A 101 4.48 0.41 -6.39
C THR A 101 5.57 0.83 -5.41
N TRP A 102 6.30 -0.15 -4.85
CA TRP A 102 7.38 0.08 -3.88
C TRP A 102 8.76 0.16 -4.52
N LEU A 103 8.87 -0.25 -5.78
CA LEU A 103 10.06 -0.13 -6.61
C LEU A 103 10.23 1.32 -7.09
N ASN A 104 11.10 1.55 -8.09
CA ASN A 104 11.31 2.89 -8.64
C ASN A 104 10.00 3.60 -9.00
N THR A 105 9.97 4.92 -8.79
CA THR A 105 8.79 5.74 -9.07
C THR A 105 8.47 5.77 -10.58
N PRO A 106 7.26 6.20 -10.98
CA PRO A 106 6.88 6.33 -12.39
C PRO A 106 7.79 7.24 -13.23
N ASP A 107 8.48 8.19 -12.60
CA ASP A 107 9.49 9.06 -13.21
C ASP A 107 10.94 8.55 -13.06
N ASN A 108 11.12 7.31 -12.58
CA ASN A 108 12.39 6.59 -12.41
C ASN A 108 13.33 7.18 -11.32
N ARG A 109 12.77 7.74 -10.25
CA ARG A 109 13.52 7.97 -9.01
C ARG A 109 13.55 6.68 -8.18
N PRO A 110 14.54 6.50 -7.29
CA PRO A 110 14.53 5.39 -6.33
C PRO A 110 13.23 5.38 -5.52
N GLY A 111 12.67 4.19 -5.33
CA GLY A 111 11.48 3.97 -4.50
C GLY A 111 11.81 3.63 -3.06
N TRP A 112 10.75 3.34 -2.28
CA TRP A 112 10.86 2.96 -0.87
C TRP A 112 11.63 1.65 -0.67
N ALA A 113 11.49 0.67 -1.55
CA ALA A 113 12.29 -0.56 -1.49
C ALA A 113 13.79 -0.22 -1.55
N SER A 114 14.18 0.64 -2.49
CA SER A 114 15.57 1.11 -2.63
C SER A 114 16.04 1.86 -1.39
N TYR A 115 15.21 2.73 -0.82
CA TYR A 115 15.52 3.49 0.39
C TYR A 115 15.77 2.58 1.60
N PHE A 116 14.83 1.68 1.93
CA PHE A 116 14.96 0.83 3.11
C PHE A 116 16.05 -0.25 2.97
N LEU A 117 16.38 -0.66 1.73
CA LEU A 117 17.59 -1.44 1.47
C LEU A 117 18.88 -0.66 1.87
N GLN A 118 18.93 0.66 1.67
CA GLN A 118 20.07 1.49 2.09
C GLN A 118 20.17 1.58 3.61
N GLN A 119 19.03 1.60 4.30
CA GLN A 119 18.97 1.54 5.77
C GLN A 119 19.29 0.13 6.31
N GLY A 120 19.52 -0.86 5.44
CA GLY A 120 19.99 -2.19 5.81
C GLY A 120 18.89 -3.23 6.02
N HIS A 121 17.62 -2.86 5.84
CA HIS A 121 16.51 -3.80 5.95
C HIS A 121 16.49 -4.79 4.79
N THR A 122 16.13 -6.04 5.08
CA THR A 122 15.67 -6.96 4.02
C THR A 122 14.23 -6.62 3.69
N VAL A 123 13.94 -6.42 2.41
CA VAL A 123 12.63 -5.98 1.92
C VAL A 123 11.91 -7.16 1.25
N TYR A 124 10.65 -7.37 1.62
CA TYR A 124 9.75 -8.36 1.04
C TYR A 124 8.56 -7.64 0.41
N LEU A 125 8.42 -7.72 -0.92
CA LEU A 125 7.30 -7.13 -1.65
C LEU A 125 6.27 -8.22 -1.91
N VAL A 126 5.06 -8.05 -1.38
CA VAL A 126 3.97 -9.03 -1.51
C VAL A 126 3.00 -8.57 -2.57
N ASP A 127 2.70 -9.44 -3.53
CA ASP A 127 1.46 -9.34 -4.31
C ASP A 127 0.38 -10.12 -3.55
N VAL A 128 -0.71 -9.47 -3.13
CA VAL A 128 -1.77 -10.18 -2.38
C VAL A 128 -2.58 -11.11 -3.28
N ALA A 129 -3.28 -12.08 -2.70
CA ALA A 129 -4.08 -13.05 -3.44
C ALA A 129 -5.02 -12.37 -4.47
N ALA A 130 -5.09 -12.97 -5.66
CA ALA A 130 -5.77 -12.48 -6.85
C ALA A 130 -5.24 -11.17 -7.47
N VAL A 131 -4.00 -10.77 -7.16
CA VAL A 131 -3.37 -9.58 -7.75
C VAL A 131 -1.99 -9.91 -8.29
N GLY A 132 -1.63 -9.32 -9.44
CA GLY A 132 -0.28 -9.39 -10.01
C GLY A 132 0.20 -10.83 -10.25
N ARG A 133 1.29 -11.22 -9.59
CA ARG A 133 1.87 -12.57 -9.70
C ARG A 133 1.20 -13.60 -8.79
N SER A 134 0.27 -13.18 -7.94
CA SER A 134 -0.58 -14.02 -7.09
C SER A 134 -1.95 -14.26 -7.73
N SER A 135 -1.98 -14.48 -9.04
CA SER A 135 -3.21 -14.76 -9.79
C SER A 135 -3.98 -15.96 -9.23
N GLU A 136 -5.29 -15.92 -9.42
CA GLU A 136 -6.23 -16.85 -8.78
C GLU A 136 -6.87 -17.82 -9.79
N ASN A 137 -6.96 -19.10 -9.41
CA ASN A 137 -7.61 -20.15 -10.21
C ASN A 137 -9.07 -20.39 -9.76
N ASN A 138 -9.46 -19.93 -8.58
CA ASN A 138 -10.84 -19.97 -8.10
C ASN A 138 -11.68 -18.80 -8.65
N LEU A 139 -11.93 -18.83 -9.95
CA LEU A 139 -12.56 -17.72 -10.68
C LEU A 139 -13.99 -17.41 -10.19
N ASP A 140 -14.70 -18.40 -9.68
CA ASP A 140 -16.06 -18.23 -9.15
C ASP A 140 -16.07 -17.45 -7.83
N ASN A 141 -15.07 -17.68 -6.96
CA ASN A 141 -14.98 -17.04 -5.65
C ASN A 141 -14.17 -15.74 -5.67
N PHE A 142 -13.37 -15.50 -6.72
CA PHE A 142 -12.58 -14.29 -6.91
C PHE A 142 -13.00 -13.55 -8.17
N THR A 143 -14.18 -12.92 -8.10
CA THR A 143 -14.67 -12.08 -9.19
C THR A 143 -13.78 -10.86 -9.37
N MET A 144 -13.11 -10.79 -10.51
CA MET A 144 -12.27 -9.66 -10.92
C MET A 144 -13.11 -8.50 -11.44
N ILE A 145 -12.72 -7.29 -11.08
CA ILE A 145 -13.24 -6.04 -11.62
C ILE A 145 -12.14 -5.32 -12.41
N ALA A 146 -12.58 -4.51 -13.38
CA ALA A 146 -11.67 -3.64 -14.11
C ALA A 146 -10.92 -2.68 -13.15
N GLY A 147 -9.69 -2.35 -13.52
CA GLY A 147 -8.91 -1.33 -12.82
C GLY A 147 -9.52 0.07 -12.96
N THR A 148 -8.82 1.06 -12.41
CA THR A 148 -9.28 2.46 -12.40
C THR A 148 -9.07 3.12 -13.76
N ALA A 149 -10.12 3.75 -14.31
CA ALA A 149 -10.00 4.54 -15.53
C ALA A 149 -9.06 5.74 -15.36
N ALA A 150 -8.49 6.25 -16.46
CA ALA A 150 -7.55 7.38 -16.44
C ALA A 150 -8.11 8.60 -15.70
N GLU A 151 -9.38 8.94 -15.92
CA GLU A 151 -10.06 10.05 -15.25
C GLU A 151 -10.22 9.79 -13.73
N GLY A 152 -10.38 8.53 -13.34
CA GLY A 152 -10.39 8.12 -11.93
C GLY A 152 -9.00 8.24 -11.30
N ILE A 153 -7.95 7.85 -12.01
CA ILE A 153 -6.54 8.00 -11.60
C ILE A 153 -6.21 9.48 -11.39
N GLN A 154 -6.56 10.33 -12.37
CA GLN A 154 -6.37 11.78 -12.28
C GLN A 154 -7.08 12.39 -11.07
N ARG A 155 -8.38 12.11 -10.94
CA ARG A 155 -9.21 12.65 -9.86
C ARG A 155 -8.77 12.20 -8.47
N GLY A 156 -8.39 10.93 -8.33
CA GLY A 156 -8.07 10.35 -7.04
C GLY A 156 -6.63 10.56 -6.60
N PHE A 157 -5.69 10.56 -7.55
CA PHE A 157 -4.28 10.30 -7.24
C PHE A 157 -3.32 11.34 -7.83
N THR A 158 -3.43 11.68 -9.12
CA THR A 158 -2.34 12.41 -9.81
C THR A 158 -2.59 13.90 -9.98
N VAL A 159 -3.85 14.33 -10.05
CA VAL A 159 -4.26 15.75 -10.11
C VAL A 159 -5.56 16.04 -9.32
N PRO A 160 -5.71 15.56 -8.07
CA PRO A 160 -6.90 15.84 -7.27
C PRO A 160 -7.19 17.35 -7.13
N GLU A 161 -6.18 18.22 -7.16
CA GLU A 161 -6.31 19.68 -7.10
C GLU A 161 -7.13 20.27 -8.25
N VAL A 162 -7.11 19.64 -9.43
CA VAL A 162 -7.89 20.08 -10.60
C VAL A 162 -9.35 19.67 -10.47
N TYR A 163 -9.61 18.49 -9.92
CA TYR A 163 -10.97 17.99 -9.74
C TYR A 163 -11.65 18.57 -8.49
N ASN A 164 -10.86 18.93 -7.48
CA ASN A 164 -11.27 19.64 -6.27
C ASN A 164 -12.52 19.06 -5.60
N THR A 165 -12.57 17.74 -5.45
CA THR A 165 -13.75 17.02 -4.91
C THR A 165 -13.88 17.11 -3.39
N TYR A 166 -12.84 17.59 -2.70
CA TYR A 166 -12.82 17.85 -1.26
C TYR A 166 -11.94 19.09 -0.98
N PRO A 167 -12.21 19.83 0.12
CA PRO A 167 -11.59 21.14 0.35
C PRO A 167 -10.07 21.15 0.47
N GLN A 168 -9.41 20.03 0.77
CA GLN A 168 -7.97 19.95 0.91
C GLN A 168 -7.25 19.59 -0.40
N ALA A 169 -7.98 19.13 -1.42
CA ALA A 169 -7.40 18.65 -2.68
C ALA A 169 -6.51 19.69 -3.37
N TYR A 170 -6.84 20.98 -3.26
CA TYR A 170 -6.07 22.07 -3.87
C TYR A 170 -4.62 22.18 -3.37
N LEU A 171 -4.30 21.56 -2.23
CA LEU A 171 -2.94 21.58 -1.66
C LEU A 171 -1.97 20.67 -2.45
N HIS A 172 -2.48 19.80 -3.31
CA HIS A 172 -1.68 18.77 -3.97
C HIS A 172 -0.70 19.40 -4.98
N THR A 173 0.58 19.12 -4.78
CA THR A 173 1.67 19.70 -5.59
C THR A 173 2.83 18.75 -5.82
N GLN A 174 2.82 17.56 -5.22
CA GLN A 174 3.98 16.67 -5.20
C GLN A 174 3.99 15.62 -6.31
N TRP A 175 2.99 15.55 -7.18
CA TRP A 175 3.05 14.65 -8.33
C TRP A 175 4.21 14.98 -9.30
N PRO A 176 4.97 13.97 -9.77
CA PRO A 176 6.00 14.17 -10.79
C PRO A 176 5.38 14.31 -12.20
N GLY A 177 5.71 15.39 -12.90
CA GLY A 177 5.10 15.72 -14.20
C GLY A 177 3.78 16.48 -14.04
N THR A 178 2.96 16.52 -15.10
CA THR A 178 1.67 17.23 -15.04
C THR A 178 0.55 16.43 -14.37
N GLY A 179 0.72 15.10 -14.25
CA GLY A 179 -0.30 14.19 -13.72
C GLY A 179 -1.53 14.01 -14.60
N LEU A 180 -1.54 14.61 -15.79
CA LEU A 180 -2.60 14.46 -16.78
C LEU A 180 -2.28 13.36 -17.80
N LYS A 181 -3.32 12.74 -18.34
CA LYS A 181 -3.25 11.79 -19.45
C LYS A 181 -2.47 12.39 -20.62
N GLY A 182 -1.53 11.61 -21.16
CA GLY A 182 -0.56 12.04 -22.17
C GLY A 182 0.78 12.50 -21.60
N ASP A 183 0.88 12.81 -20.31
CA ASP A 183 2.16 13.03 -19.65
C ASP A 183 2.93 11.71 -19.48
N PRO A 184 4.21 11.63 -19.84
CA PRO A 184 4.96 10.37 -19.78
C PRO A 184 4.99 9.71 -18.40
N THR A 185 5.00 10.49 -17.32
CA THR A 185 5.00 9.97 -15.95
C THR A 185 3.63 9.44 -15.57
N PHE A 186 2.56 10.16 -15.92
CA PHE A 186 1.19 9.65 -15.76
C PHE A 186 1.00 8.34 -16.53
N GLU A 187 1.44 8.28 -17.78
CA GLU A 187 1.30 7.07 -18.62
C GLU A 187 2.08 5.87 -18.06
N GLN A 188 3.21 6.09 -17.37
CA GLN A 188 3.91 5.01 -16.66
C GLN A 188 3.12 4.55 -15.43
N PHE A 189 2.64 5.49 -14.62
CA PHE A 189 1.85 5.14 -13.45
C PHE A 189 0.55 4.41 -13.82
N ALA A 190 -0.18 4.91 -14.82
CA ALA A 190 -1.44 4.31 -15.27
C ALA A 190 -1.27 2.86 -15.75
N LYS A 191 -0.10 2.48 -16.27
CA LYS A 191 0.19 1.07 -16.65
C LYS A 191 0.39 0.14 -15.47
N THR A 192 0.71 0.68 -14.29
CA THR A 192 0.72 -0.10 -13.05
C THR A 192 -0.69 -0.35 -12.52
N ILE A 193 -1.69 0.32 -13.09
CA ILE A 193 -3.08 0.16 -12.68
C ILE A 193 -3.70 -1.09 -13.32
N ILE A 194 -3.89 -2.13 -12.50
CA ILE A 194 -4.31 -3.48 -12.94
C ILE A 194 -5.70 -3.86 -12.38
N PRO A 195 -6.38 -4.86 -12.97
CA PRO A 195 -7.58 -5.44 -12.38
C PRO A 195 -7.36 -5.92 -10.95
N LEU A 196 -8.42 -5.89 -10.15
CA LEU A 196 -8.44 -6.36 -8.76
C LEU A 196 -9.74 -7.10 -8.47
N THR A 197 -9.79 -7.90 -7.42
CA THR A 197 -11.04 -8.51 -6.93
C THR A 197 -11.81 -7.55 -6.01
N ARG A 198 -13.13 -7.70 -5.91
CA ARG A 198 -13.95 -7.16 -4.81
C ARG A 198 -14.42 -8.23 -3.81
N SER A 199 -13.93 -9.45 -3.99
CA SER A 199 -14.27 -10.60 -3.15
C SER A 199 -13.43 -10.53 -1.88
N TRP A 200 -13.79 -9.60 -0.99
CA TRP A 200 -12.97 -9.24 0.17
C TRP A 200 -12.83 -10.39 1.15
N GLU A 201 -13.92 -11.06 1.53
CA GLU A 201 -13.85 -12.19 2.45
C GLU A 201 -12.92 -13.32 1.94
N PRO A 202 -13.06 -13.83 0.69
CA PRO A 202 -12.10 -14.77 0.13
C PRO A 202 -10.65 -14.28 0.17
N GLN A 203 -10.41 -13.02 -0.19
CA GLN A 203 -9.05 -12.45 -0.18
C GLN A 203 -8.47 -12.36 1.24
N GLU A 204 -9.29 -11.99 2.24
CA GLU A 204 -8.87 -11.98 3.64
C GLU A 204 -8.54 -13.40 4.12
N TYR A 205 -9.37 -14.41 3.82
CA TYR A 205 -9.07 -15.80 4.18
C TYR A 205 -7.80 -16.33 3.52
N ALA A 206 -7.58 -16.03 2.23
CA ALA A 206 -6.36 -16.38 1.52
C ALA A 206 -5.12 -15.77 2.19
N LEU A 207 -5.22 -14.51 2.59
CA LEU A 207 -4.14 -13.84 3.32
C LEU A 207 -3.90 -14.45 4.69
N ARG A 208 -4.95 -14.78 5.46
CA ARG A 208 -4.78 -15.41 6.78
C ARG A 208 -4.09 -16.77 6.69
N ALA A 209 -4.42 -17.55 5.66
CA ALA A 209 -3.80 -18.85 5.42
C ALA A 209 -2.29 -18.73 5.12
N SER A 210 -1.89 -17.75 4.32
CA SER A 210 -0.53 -17.66 3.78
C SER A 210 0.36 -16.64 4.50
N GLY A 211 -0.22 -15.63 5.14
CA GLY A 211 0.50 -14.48 5.69
C GLY A 211 1.20 -14.78 7.01
N CYS A 212 0.59 -15.54 7.92
CA CYS A 212 1.28 -15.95 9.15
C CYS A 212 2.41 -16.94 8.87
N GLU A 213 2.26 -17.79 7.85
CA GLU A 213 3.34 -18.63 7.36
C GLU A 213 4.51 -17.77 6.85
N LEU A 214 4.24 -16.79 5.98
CA LEU A 214 5.24 -15.83 5.52
C LEU A 214 6.02 -15.21 6.68
N LEU A 215 5.31 -14.64 7.67
CA LEU A 215 5.94 -13.97 8.79
C LEU A 215 6.77 -14.93 9.66
N SER A 216 6.32 -16.18 9.83
CA SER A 216 7.07 -17.20 10.58
C SER A 216 8.40 -17.57 9.92
N LEU A 217 8.46 -17.54 8.59
CA LEU A 217 9.66 -17.86 7.80
C LEU A 217 10.74 -16.77 7.85
N LEU A 218 10.40 -15.57 8.32
CA LEU A 218 11.36 -14.46 8.40
C LEU A 218 12.41 -14.67 9.50
N GLY A 219 12.08 -15.47 10.52
CA GLY A 219 12.97 -15.80 11.64
C GLY A 219 13.10 -14.70 12.70
N GLU A 220 12.46 -13.55 12.51
CA GLU A 220 12.43 -12.41 13.42
C GLU A 220 11.16 -11.57 13.17
N LYS A 221 10.83 -10.66 14.10
CA LYS A 221 9.67 -9.79 13.93
C LYS A 221 9.88 -8.81 12.77
N ALA A 222 8.83 -8.55 11.99
CA ALA A 222 8.89 -7.65 10.83
C ALA A 222 8.10 -6.36 11.02
N TYR A 223 8.55 -5.29 10.37
CA TYR A 223 7.72 -4.11 10.13
C TYR A 223 6.81 -4.38 8.92
N LEU A 224 5.50 -4.18 9.08
CA LEU A 224 4.55 -4.32 7.99
C LEU A 224 4.22 -2.93 7.44
N VAL A 225 4.67 -2.64 6.23
CA VAL A 225 4.37 -1.39 5.53
C VAL A 225 3.21 -1.63 4.57
N SER A 226 2.19 -0.78 4.62
CA SER A 226 1.04 -0.91 3.74
C SER A 226 0.58 0.42 3.18
N HIS A 227 -0.13 0.36 2.04
CA HIS A 227 -0.79 1.52 1.44
C HIS A 227 -2.26 1.21 1.16
N SER A 228 -3.17 2.13 1.45
CA SER A 228 -4.56 2.03 1.01
C SER A 228 -5.22 0.71 1.43
N ILE A 229 -5.79 -0.04 0.49
CA ILE A 229 -6.42 -1.34 0.76
C ILE A 229 -5.45 -2.41 1.27
N GLY A 230 -4.15 -2.25 1.02
CA GLY A 230 -3.11 -3.10 1.57
C GLY A 230 -3.09 -3.08 3.09
N ALA A 231 -3.64 -2.04 3.73
CA ALA A 231 -3.75 -1.91 5.19
C ALA A 231 -4.59 -3.01 5.84
N ARG A 232 -5.44 -3.71 5.08
CA ARG A 232 -6.16 -4.89 5.57
C ARG A 232 -5.20 -5.97 6.01
N ALA A 233 -4.09 -6.14 5.30
CA ALA A 233 -3.17 -7.23 5.57
C ALA A 233 -2.51 -7.13 6.96
N PRO A 234 -1.89 -6.00 7.33
CA PRO A 234 -1.34 -5.84 8.67
C PRO A 234 -2.38 -5.97 9.79
N ILE A 235 -3.62 -5.49 9.61
CA ILE A 235 -4.69 -5.64 10.61
C ILE A 235 -5.03 -7.12 10.84
N LEU A 236 -5.23 -7.88 9.77
CA LEU A 236 -5.55 -9.31 9.85
C LEU A 236 -4.42 -10.10 10.52
N LEU A 237 -3.17 -9.83 10.14
CA LEU A 237 -2.01 -10.50 10.71
C LEU A 237 -1.75 -10.10 12.16
N SER A 238 -2.12 -8.87 12.57
CA SER A 238 -2.09 -8.46 13.97
C SER A 238 -3.14 -9.18 14.82
N ASN A 239 -4.25 -9.62 14.22
CA ASN A 239 -5.20 -10.50 14.89
C ASN A 239 -4.64 -11.93 14.99
N ASP A 240 -4.10 -12.47 13.91
CA ASP A 240 -3.85 -13.91 13.80
C ASP A 240 -2.48 -14.35 14.32
N CYS A 241 -1.47 -13.50 14.14
CA CYS A 241 -0.09 -13.80 14.54
C CYS A 241 0.71 -12.55 14.95
N PRO A 242 0.23 -11.77 15.94
CA PRO A 242 0.88 -10.54 16.40
C PRO A 242 2.32 -10.77 16.90
N GLN A 243 2.67 -11.99 17.33
CA GLN A 243 4.01 -12.34 17.79
C GLN A 243 5.11 -12.16 16.73
N TYR A 244 4.77 -12.14 15.44
CA TYR A 244 5.74 -11.93 14.36
C TYR A 244 5.84 -10.48 13.87
N ILE A 245 5.09 -9.55 14.49
CA ILE A 245 5.00 -8.17 14.02
C ILE A 245 5.73 -7.24 14.99
N ALA A 246 6.64 -6.43 14.46
CA ALA A 246 7.31 -5.37 15.20
C ALA A 246 6.42 -4.13 15.29
N ALA A 247 5.87 -3.70 14.16
CA ALA A 247 4.84 -2.65 14.07
C ALA A 247 4.16 -2.66 12.68
N ASN A 248 2.98 -2.05 12.63
CA ASN A 248 2.28 -1.70 11.40
C ASN A 248 2.56 -0.25 11.04
N ILE A 249 3.01 0.01 9.82
CA ILE A 249 3.28 1.33 9.26
C ILE A 249 2.37 1.49 8.06
N ASN A 250 1.36 2.33 8.19
CA ASN A 250 0.29 2.40 7.21
C ASN A 250 0.18 3.78 6.58
N LEU A 251 0.30 3.80 5.25
CA LEU A 251 0.09 4.98 4.43
C LEU A 251 -1.38 4.98 4.00
N GLU A 252 -2.20 5.75 4.71
CA GLU A 252 -3.59 6.03 4.34
C GLU A 252 -4.46 4.79 4.16
N GLY A 253 -4.81 4.10 5.25
CA GLY A 253 -5.51 2.80 5.19
C GLY A 253 -6.99 2.86 4.86
N THR A 254 -7.49 1.89 4.09
CA THR A 254 -8.94 1.72 3.83
C THR A 254 -9.64 0.80 4.84
N THR A 255 -9.00 0.44 5.95
CA THR A 255 -9.61 -0.31 7.07
C THR A 255 -10.50 0.60 7.92
N ILE A 256 -11.21 1.53 7.29
CA ILE A 256 -12.10 2.47 7.95
C ILE A 256 -13.21 1.69 8.67
N PRO A 257 -13.50 2.02 9.94
CA PRO A 257 -14.47 1.27 10.72
C PRO A 257 -15.89 1.31 10.14
N PHE A 258 -16.45 0.13 9.83
CA PHE A 258 -17.85 -0.08 9.42
C PHE A 258 -18.34 0.64 8.14
N TRP A 259 -17.52 1.50 7.51
CA TRP A 259 -18.00 2.45 6.51
C TRP A 259 -16.96 2.78 5.44
N SER A 260 -17.41 2.90 4.19
CA SER A 260 -16.62 3.38 3.06
C SER A 260 -17.24 4.66 2.54
N TYR A 261 -16.50 5.77 2.54
CA TYR A 261 -17.00 7.07 2.10
C TYR A 261 -17.12 7.17 0.58
N ASN A 262 -18.15 7.88 0.13
CA ASN A 262 -18.28 8.28 -1.27
C ASN A 262 -17.43 9.53 -1.55
N ILE A 263 -17.29 9.85 -2.84
CA ILE A 263 -16.70 11.13 -3.28
C ILE A 263 -17.56 12.30 -2.76
N THR A 264 -18.88 12.14 -2.77
CA THR A 264 -19.82 13.06 -2.13
C THR A 264 -20.00 12.73 -0.63
N LEU A 265 -20.89 13.43 0.06
CA LEU A 265 -21.33 13.03 1.41
C LEU A 265 -21.94 11.62 1.42
N GLY A 266 -21.88 10.97 2.58
CA GLY A 266 -22.34 9.60 2.79
C GLY A 266 -21.33 8.55 2.32
N GLY A 267 -21.82 7.33 2.18
CA GLY A 267 -21.01 6.16 1.88
C GLY A 267 -21.84 4.88 1.89
N THR A 268 -21.15 3.75 2.01
CA THR A 268 -21.78 2.44 2.14
C THR A 268 -21.18 1.66 3.30
N PRO A 269 -21.98 0.83 4.00
CA PRO A 269 -21.44 -0.12 4.97
C PRO A 269 -20.35 -1.00 4.36
N THR A 270 -19.27 -1.23 5.11
CA THR A 270 -18.18 -2.16 4.79
C THR A 270 -17.52 -2.60 6.08
N ASN A 271 -16.58 -3.54 6.04
CA ASN A 271 -15.83 -3.99 7.22
C ASN A 271 -16.77 -4.28 8.43
N PRO A 272 -17.74 -5.20 8.29
CA PRO A 272 -18.76 -5.47 9.32
C PRO A 272 -18.16 -5.81 10.70
N TRP A 273 -16.93 -6.33 10.75
CA TRP A 273 -16.21 -6.63 11.99
C TRP A 273 -15.43 -5.43 12.54
N GLY A 274 -15.78 -4.21 12.15
CA GLY A 274 -15.03 -2.99 12.48
C GLY A 274 -13.98 -2.74 11.41
N LEU A 275 -12.86 -3.46 11.45
CA LEU A 275 -11.70 -3.19 10.58
C LEU A 275 -11.58 -4.15 9.38
N THR A 276 -12.37 -5.22 9.36
CA THR A 276 -12.22 -6.37 8.44
C THR A 276 -13.58 -6.88 7.96
N ASN A 277 -13.57 -7.65 6.88
CA ASN A 277 -14.77 -8.33 6.36
C ASN A 277 -14.97 -9.70 7.01
N THR A 278 -13.90 -10.30 7.53
CA THR A 278 -13.89 -11.58 8.25
C THR A 278 -13.74 -11.40 9.77
N PRO A 279 -14.13 -12.40 10.58
CA PRO A 279 -14.08 -12.33 12.05
C PRO A 279 -12.72 -11.94 12.64
N ILE A 280 -12.73 -11.09 13.66
CA ILE A 280 -11.54 -10.73 14.47
C ILE A 280 -11.87 -10.88 15.96
N ASP A 281 -10.83 -11.07 16.77
CA ASP A 281 -10.95 -11.56 18.14
C ASP A 281 -11.30 -10.44 19.13
N TYR A 282 -12.58 -10.14 19.24
CA TYR A 282 -13.11 -9.23 20.24
C TYR A 282 -13.03 -9.79 21.67
N ASP A 283 -12.87 -8.88 22.62
CA ASP A 283 -13.02 -9.15 24.05
C ASP A 283 -14.04 -8.17 24.68
N PRO A 284 -15.16 -8.67 25.26
CA PRO A 284 -15.60 -10.06 25.25
C PRO A 284 -15.88 -10.60 23.83
N PRO A 285 -15.82 -11.92 23.60
CA PRO A 285 -16.02 -12.50 22.26
C PRO A 285 -17.44 -12.25 21.73
N ILE A 286 -17.53 -12.16 20.40
CA ILE A 286 -18.79 -12.10 19.64
C ILE A 286 -18.82 -13.26 18.64
N SER A 287 -20.02 -13.74 18.36
CA SER A 287 -20.30 -14.80 17.38
C SER A 287 -20.72 -14.25 16.02
N SER A 288 -21.25 -13.02 15.98
CA SER A 288 -21.63 -12.32 14.76
C SER A 288 -21.23 -10.84 14.83
N ALA A 289 -20.92 -10.26 13.66
CA ALA A 289 -20.70 -8.83 13.51
C ALA A 289 -21.92 -7.99 13.93
N ASP A 290 -23.14 -8.54 13.84
CA ASP A 290 -24.39 -7.86 14.23
C ASP A 290 -24.45 -7.54 15.74
N GLU A 291 -23.60 -8.17 16.55
CA GLU A 291 -23.47 -7.86 17.99
C GLU A 291 -22.74 -6.53 18.25
N LEU A 292 -22.11 -5.93 17.22
CA LEU A 292 -21.45 -4.63 17.30
C LEU A 292 -22.45 -3.51 17.02
N GLU A 293 -23.09 -3.00 18.07
CA GLU A 293 -23.88 -1.77 17.96
C GLU A 293 -22.97 -0.57 17.58
N THR A 294 -23.37 0.20 16.57
CA THR A 294 -22.60 1.35 16.09
C THR A 294 -23.32 2.69 16.32
N VAL A 295 -22.54 3.76 16.42
CA VAL A 295 -22.99 5.15 16.48
C VAL A 295 -22.20 6.01 15.52
N VAL A 296 -22.85 7.02 14.94
CA VAL A 296 -22.18 8.03 14.12
C VAL A 296 -21.68 9.16 15.01
N VAL A 297 -20.40 9.49 14.92
CA VAL A 297 -19.72 10.50 15.74
C VAL A 297 -19.19 11.63 14.85
N GLY A 298 -19.52 12.88 15.22
CA GLY A 298 -19.11 14.08 14.49
C GLY A 298 -20.13 14.51 13.43
N ASN A 299 -19.98 15.73 12.94
CA ASN A 299 -20.79 16.29 11.86
C ASN A 299 -20.11 16.04 10.51
N GLU A 300 -20.83 15.47 9.54
CA GLU A 300 -20.25 15.13 8.25
C GLU A 300 -20.13 16.35 7.34
N THR A 301 -18.91 16.62 6.88
CA THR A 301 -18.61 17.57 5.82
C THR A 301 -17.59 16.95 4.86
N LEU A 302 -17.41 17.51 3.66
CA LEU A 302 -16.35 17.04 2.76
C LEU A 302 -14.95 17.31 3.30
N ALA A 303 -14.78 18.30 4.18
CA ALA A 303 -13.49 18.59 4.84
C ALA A 303 -13.18 17.61 5.99
N LEU A 304 -14.21 17.12 6.66
CA LEU A 304 -14.10 16.26 7.83
C LEU A 304 -15.33 15.35 7.91
N ARG A 305 -15.12 14.07 7.67
CA ARG A 305 -16.17 13.05 7.67
C ARG A 305 -16.55 12.65 9.10
N SER A 306 -17.81 12.29 9.31
CA SER A 306 -18.26 11.67 10.57
C SER A 306 -17.84 10.21 10.64
N CYS A 307 -17.50 9.71 11.82
CA CYS A 307 -17.02 8.35 12.03
C CYS A 307 -18.12 7.38 12.46
N HIS A 308 -18.10 6.16 11.94
CA HIS A 308 -18.90 5.06 12.46
C HIS A 308 -18.08 4.32 13.52
N MET A 309 -18.56 4.33 14.77
CA MET A 309 -17.80 3.83 15.93
C MET A 309 -18.65 2.81 16.70
N GLN A 310 -18.03 1.98 17.55
CA GLN A 310 -18.82 1.15 18.47
C GLN A 310 -19.56 2.05 19.47
N LYS A 311 -20.80 1.68 19.80
CA LYS A 311 -21.51 2.25 20.95
C LYS A 311 -20.79 1.86 22.23
N VAL A 312 -20.74 2.77 23.21
CA VAL A 312 -20.10 2.50 24.51
C VAL A 312 -21.05 1.72 25.45
N PRO A 313 -20.55 0.75 26.25
CA PRO A 313 -19.13 0.33 26.35
C PRO A 313 -18.67 -0.46 25.12
N ALA A 314 -17.55 -0.05 24.52
CA ALA A 314 -17.00 -0.68 23.33
C ALA A 314 -16.18 -1.92 23.68
N ARG A 315 -16.31 -2.98 22.87
CA ARG A 315 -15.49 -4.18 22.96
C ARG A 315 -14.06 -3.88 22.50
N LYS A 316 -13.11 -4.64 23.03
CA LYS A 316 -11.67 -4.48 22.77
C LYS A 316 -11.19 -5.48 21.72
N LEU A 317 -10.06 -5.18 21.09
CA LEU A 317 -9.38 -6.07 20.15
C LEU A 317 -7.95 -6.31 20.64
N PRO A 318 -7.75 -7.09 21.72
CA PRO A 318 -6.48 -7.14 22.44
C PRO A 318 -5.28 -7.58 21.56
N LYS A 319 -5.50 -8.48 20.60
CA LYS A 319 -4.43 -8.94 19.69
C LYS A 319 -3.98 -7.83 18.74
N ILE A 320 -4.93 -7.17 18.07
CA ILE A 320 -4.64 -6.03 17.19
C ILE A 320 -4.03 -4.88 18.00
N ALA A 321 -4.58 -4.58 19.18
CA ALA A 321 -4.11 -3.53 20.07
C ALA A 321 -2.69 -3.77 20.62
N SER A 322 -2.22 -5.03 20.64
CA SER A 322 -0.88 -5.38 21.11
C SER A 322 0.25 -5.00 20.13
N VAL A 323 -0.09 -4.72 18.88
CA VAL A 323 0.88 -4.37 17.83
C VAL A 323 0.94 -2.84 17.68
N PRO A 324 2.12 -2.21 17.78
CA PRO A 324 2.28 -0.78 17.52
C PRO A 324 1.79 -0.40 16.12
N TYR A 325 1.16 0.76 16.01
CA TYR A 325 0.54 1.21 14.77
C TYR A 325 0.88 2.66 14.48
N LEU A 326 1.47 2.91 13.31
CA LEU A 326 1.71 4.24 12.75
C LEU A 326 0.78 4.46 11.56
N MET A 327 -0.01 5.53 11.60
CA MET A 327 -0.69 6.09 10.43
C MET A 327 0.12 7.25 9.87
N VAL A 328 0.29 7.33 8.55
CA VAL A 328 0.85 8.48 7.84
C VAL A 328 -0.15 8.97 6.80
N THR A 329 -0.46 10.27 6.82
CA THR A 329 -1.46 10.88 5.94
C THR A 329 -0.94 12.16 5.29
N GLY A 330 -1.10 12.29 3.97
CA GLY A 330 -0.80 13.50 3.21
C GLY A 330 -1.90 14.54 3.35
N GLU A 331 -1.53 15.82 3.48
CA GLU A 331 -2.51 16.90 3.69
C GLU A 331 -3.44 17.14 2.49
N ALA A 332 -3.01 16.74 1.29
CA ALA A 332 -3.77 16.91 0.07
C ALA A 332 -4.45 15.62 -0.39
N SER A 333 -4.35 14.53 0.39
CA SER A 333 -5.07 13.29 0.14
C SER A 333 -6.50 13.38 0.66
N VAL A 334 -7.43 12.65 0.04
CA VAL A 334 -8.81 12.50 0.53
C VAL A 334 -8.85 11.87 1.92
N HIS A 335 -7.84 11.07 2.25
CA HIS A 335 -7.71 10.39 3.53
C HIS A 335 -7.61 11.35 4.73
N ILE A 336 -7.09 12.57 4.55
CA ILE A 336 -7.06 13.57 5.63
C ILE A 336 -8.47 13.89 6.16
N THR A 337 -9.50 13.68 5.34
CA THR A 337 -10.89 13.94 5.70
C THR A 337 -11.48 12.88 6.64
N TYR A 338 -10.90 11.67 6.73
CA TYR A 338 -11.51 10.55 7.47
C TYR A 338 -10.53 9.61 8.22
N ASP A 339 -9.21 9.68 8.03
CA ASP A 339 -8.26 8.79 8.71
C ASP A 339 -8.32 8.90 10.25
N HIS A 340 -8.78 10.05 10.76
CA HIS A 340 -9.07 10.23 12.18
C HIS A 340 -10.08 9.20 12.72
N CYS A 341 -10.99 8.68 11.89
CA CYS A 341 -11.94 7.64 12.28
C CYS A 341 -11.25 6.31 12.60
N LEU A 342 -10.29 5.90 11.77
CA LEU A 342 -9.49 4.70 12.01
C LEU A 342 -8.61 4.87 13.26
N VAL A 343 -7.92 6.01 13.39
CA VAL A 343 -7.09 6.31 14.57
C VAL A 343 -7.92 6.30 15.85
N ASN A 344 -9.09 6.92 15.85
CA ASN A 344 -9.99 6.94 17.01
C ASN A 344 -10.54 5.55 17.33
N TYR A 345 -10.80 4.73 16.31
CA TYR A 345 -11.31 3.38 16.52
C TYR A 345 -10.25 2.45 17.10
N LEU A 346 -9.03 2.50 16.57
CA LEU A 346 -7.89 1.78 17.14
C LEU A 346 -7.68 2.14 18.63
N LYS A 347 -7.84 3.42 19.01
CA LYS A 347 -7.87 3.83 20.42
C LYS A 347 -9.06 3.23 21.19
N GLN A 348 -10.26 3.28 20.60
CA GLN A 348 -11.49 2.74 21.20
C GLN A 348 -11.35 1.24 21.54
N VAL A 349 -10.70 0.47 20.66
CA VAL A 349 -10.51 -0.98 20.85
C VAL A 349 -9.30 -1.35 21.71
N GLY A 350 -8.60 -0.36 22.29
CA GLY A 350 -7.54 -0.56 23.28
C GLY A 350 -6.11 -0.38 22.76
N GLY A 351 -5.93 -0.02 21.48
CA GLY A 351 -4.61 0.28 20.91
C GLY A 351 -4.13 1.69 21.24
N SER A 352 -2.86 1.96 20.94
CA SER A 352 -2.23 3.28 21.07
C SER A 352 -1.61 3.71 19.74
N PRO A 353 -2.44 3.97 18.69
CA PRO A 353 -1.93 4.37 17.39
C PRO A 353 -1.30 5.76 17.43
N GLU A 354 -0.19 5.90 16.71
CA GLU A 354 0.43 7.17 16.38
C GLU A 354 -0.04 7.62 15.00
N TRP A 355 -0.15 8.93 14.82
CA TRP A 355 -0.62 9.51 13.55
C TRP A 355 0.23 10.70 13.17
N ILE A 356 1.01 10.52 12.10
CA ILE A 356 1.80 11.59 11.48
C ILE A 356 0.98 12.15 10.33
N LYS A 357 0.56 13.41 10.47
CA LYS A 357 0.03 14.19 9.36
C LYS A 357 1.17 15.00 8.77
N LEU A 358 1.54 14.70 7.54
CA LEU A 358 2.74 15.26 6.91
C LEU A 358 2.73 16.80 6.91
N GLY A 359 1.56 17.42 6.65
CA GLY A 359 1.42 18.88 6.65
C GLY A 359 1.71 19.54 8.01
N GLU A 360 1.43 18.85 9.12
CA GLU A 360 1.69 19.36 10.48
C GLU A 360 3.18 19.37 10.83
N ILE A 361 3.99 18.53 10.19
CA ILE A 361 5.45 18.47 10.35
C ILE A 361 6.21 19.20 9.23
N GLY A 362 5.50 19.96 8.39
CA GLY A 362 6.10 20.78 7.33
C GLY A 362 6.32 20.09 5.98
N ILE A 363 5.98 18.81 5.86
CA ILE A 363 6.03 18.06 4.59
C ILE A 363 4.71 18.25 3.86
N LYS A 364 4.72 19.06 2.80
CA LYS A 364 3.52 19.63 2.20
C LYS A 364 3.22 19.15 0.78
N GLY A 365 1.93 19.17 0.46
CA GLY A 365 1.39 18.95 -0.87
C GLY A 365 1.30 17.50 -1.34
N ASN A 366 1.42 16.55 -0.41
CA ASN A 366 1.33 15.13 -0.70
C ASN A 366 -0.11 14.63 -0.80
N GLY A 367 -0.35 13.83 -1.83
CA GLY A 367 -1.61 13.14 -2.10
C GLY A 367 -1.56 11.68 -1.67
N HIS A 368 -2.48 10.87 -2.22
CA HIS A 368 -2.67 9.49 -1.76
C HIS A 368 -1.48 8.57 -2.03
N PHE A 369 -0.76 8.80 -3.13
CA PHE A 369 0.37 7.98 -3.56
C PHE A 369 1.71 8.61 -3.14
N MET A 370 1.76 9.12 -1.91
CA MET A 370 2.90 9.87 -1.35
C MET A 370 4.26 9.16 -1.48
N HIS A 371 4.27 7.82 -1.47
CA HIS A 371 5.48 7.00 -1.62
C HIS A 371 6.07 6.98 -3.04
N ILE A 372 5.36 7.52 -4.04
CA ILE A 372 5.87 7.69 -5.41
C ILE A 372 5.92 9.16 -5.87
N GLU A 373 5.49 10.10 -5.03
CA GLU A 373 5.53 11.54 -5.29
C GLU A 373 6.96 12.12 -5.18
N LYS A 374 7.16 13.38 -5.57
CA LYS A 374 8.47 14.03 -5.74
C LYS A 374 9.34 13.98 -4.49
N ASN A 375 8.75 14.18 -3.32
CA ASN A 375 9.40 14.13 -2.01
C ASN A 375 9.20 12.79 -1.29
N SER A 376 8.91 11.70 -2.01
CA SER A 376 8.63 10.39 -1.40
C SER A 376 9.72 9.87 -0.46
N LEU A 377 10.99 10.21 -0.69
CA LEU A 377 12.11 9.78 0.16
C LEU A 377 12.23 10.60 1.45
N GLU A 378 11.74 11.85 1.47
CA GLU A 378 11.60 12.66 2.69
C GLU A 378 10.58 12.00 3.65
N ILE A 379 9.50 11.45 3.08
CA ILE A 379 8.49 10.71 3.85
C ILE A 379 9.02 9.36 4.32
N ALA A 380 9.81 8.67 3.49
CA ALA A 380 10.47 7.42 3.90
C ALA A 380 11.43 7.65 5.08
N GLU A 381 12.10 8.82 5.12
CA GLU A 381 12.94 9.24 6.26
C GLU A 381 12.13 9.46 7.52
N VAL A 382 10.97 10.13 7.46
CA VAL A 382 10.06 10.27 8.61
C VAL A 382 9.64 8.91 9.18
N VAL A 383 9.35 7.94 8.29
CA VAL A 383 9.03 6.57 8.73
C VAL A 383 10.24 5.89 9.36
N ASN A 384 11.43 6.07 8.79
CA ASN A 384 12.67 5.53 9.34
C ASN A 384 13.00 6.11 10.72
N ASP A 385 12.85 7.42 10.91
CA ASP A 385 13.07 8.09 12.19
C ASP A 385 12.12 7.55 13.26
N TRP A 386 10.85 7.34 12.90
CA TRP A 386 9.88 6.69 13.78
C TRP A 386 10.30 5.25 14.13
N ILE A 387 10.77 4.46 13.16
CA ILE A 387 11.30 3.11 13.41
C ILE A 387 12.46 3.16 14.41
N LEU A 388 13.44 4.05 14.20
CA LEU A 388 14.60 4.20 15.07
C LEU A 388 14.21 4.62 16.49
N GLU A 389 13.20 5.49 16.64
CA GLU A 389 12.65 5.84 17.95
C GLU A 389 12.06 4.60 18.65
N LYS A 390 11.32 3.75 17.93
CA LYS A 390 10.74 2.50 18.49
C LYS A 390 11.77 1.43 18.81
N GLU A 391 12.90 1.42 18.13
CA GLU A 391 14.00 0.49 18.46
C GLU A 391 14.87 0.98 19.63
N GLY A 392 14.85 2.28 19.92
CA GLY A 392 15.55 2.88 21.06
C GLY A 392 14.77 2.90 22.38
N GLN A 393 13.47 2.60 22.35
CA GLN A 393 12.58 2.44 23.51
C GLN A 393 12.62 0.99 24.03
#